data_AF-A0A853ICA5-F1
#
_entry.id   AF-A0A853ICA5-F1
#
_cell.length_a   1.000
_cell.length_b   1.000
_cell.length_c   1.000
_cell.angle_alpha   90.00
_cell.angle_beta   90.00
_cell.angle_gamma   90.00
#
_symmetry.space_group_name_H-M   'P 1'
#
loop_
_entity.id
_entity.type
_entity.pdbx_description
1 polymer ?
#
loop_
_entity_poly.entity_id
_entity_poly.type
_entity_poly.pdbx_seq_one_letter_code
_entity_poly.pdbx_strand_id
1 'polypeptide(L)'
;MKITDYLNQHIFSNNLNLYGVIDTVIFSEFTAILFDIDPEAKYFPLYKNTQLEACIEISPYLVSLTPSSKLLNFLTVNKAPKNWGIFLATNSNCHFDKLILYLQSIFYIKSPESEELIFRYYDPRVINPLLQSSNDLEKSQLLGPVEHLIVPNHYHSERFQNVLAPDWVLWLTPEPLNSDIPGHLPWYEFSNNQWQSLLDEHRIKVEETIANQLISKNQDYTNLTKIQMHNMIQFWIDQAAEYGIEQTKLVIRLIEVMNQFGQAMPEKELNYLESAILENKKYDSEEKVQLLEKYAALVYENPELPFDPIRCITYEMLFEYDGTIKPIKPFDEQDMGKRVLYMNTYQKIRNKKQQAFQAMGYLYQYYQSELIDSQQRYIPVNYFSHEFDKYRVALVHFYALLTNQTNE
;
A
#
# COMPACT_ATOMS: atom_id res chain seq x y z
N MET A 1 -11.54 -18.11 23.96
CA MET A 1 -10.79 -19.38 24.05
C MET A 1 -9.42 -19.15 23.44
N LYS A 2 -8.31 -19.70 23.98
CA LYS A 2 -7.01 -19.59 23.29
C LYS A 2 -6.97 -20.60 22.15
N ILE A 3 -6.22 -20.30 21.09
CA ILE A 3 -6.04 -21.24 19.97
C ILE A 3 -5.49 -22.60 20.44
N THR A 4 -4.57 -22.59 21.40
CA THR A 4 -4.01 -23.81 21.99
C THR A 4 -5.06 -24.70 22.66
N ASP A 5 -6.07 -24.09 23.29
CA ASP A 5 -7.15 -24.83 23.94
C ASP A 5 -8.00 -25.53 22.88
N TYR A 6 -8.31 -24.84 21.80
CA TYR A 6 -9.06 -25.40 20.68
C TYR A 6 -8.31 -26.56 20.02
N LEU A 7 -7.02 -26.38 19.72
CA LEU A 7 -6.20 -27.43 19.11
C LEU A 7 -6.17 -28.69 19.99
N ASN A 8 -6.01 -28.54 21.30
CA ASN A 8 -6.03 -29.67 22.23
C ASN A 8 -7.41 -30.36 22.29
N GLN A 9 -8.50 -29.58 22.34
CA GLN A 9 -9.85 -30.10 22.56
C GLN A 9 -10.53 -30.66 21.31
N HIS A 10 -10.19 -30.16 20.13
CA HIS A 10 -10.90 -30.48 18.89
C HIS A 10 -10.01 -31.14 17.83
N ILE A 11 -8.70 -30.91 17.86
CA ILE A 11 -7.79 -31.47 16.85
C ILE A 11 -7.08 -32.69 17.45
N PHE A 12 -6.30 -32.50 18.50
CA PHE A 12 -5.45 -33.56 19.05
C PHE A 12 -6.23 -34.64 19.81
N SER A 13 -7.24 -34.26 20.60
CA SER A 13 -8.14 -35.21 21.29
C SER A 13 -8.88 -36.15 20.31
N ASN A 14 -9.19 -35.66 19.12
CA ASN A 14 -9.88 -36.39 18.06
C ASN A 14 -8.91 -37.11 17.11
N ASN A 15 -7.62 -37.14 17.43
CA ASN A 15 -6.55 -37.74 16.62
C ASN A 15 -6.50 -37.20 15.17
N LEU A 16 -6.80 -35.92 14.97
CA LEU A 16 -6.62 -35.28 13.67
C LEU A 16 -5.15 -34.93 13.44
N ASN A 17 -4.71 -35.01 12.19
CA ASN A 17 -3.38 -34.55 11.78
C ASN A 17 -3.41 -33.03 11.60
N LEU A 18 -2.53 -32.30 12.30
CA LEU A 18 -2.38 -30.86 12.16
C LEU A 18 -1.17 -30.52 11.28
N TYR A 19 -1.36 -29.56 10.39
CA TYR A 19 -0.33 -29.03 9.51
C TYR A 19 -0.36 -27.50 9.50
N GLY A 20 0.78 -26.88 9.24
CA GLY A 20 0.90 -25.47 8.89
C GLY A 20 1.29 -25.31 7.42
N VAL A 21 0.65 -24.38 6.71
CA VAL A 21 1.13 -23.91 5.40
C VAL A 21 1.72 -22.53 5.61
N ILE A 22 3.05 -22.43 5.48
CA ILE A 22 3.81 -21.21 5.81
C ILE A 22 4.18 -20.48 4.53
N ASP A 23 3.83 -19.21 4.46
CA ASP A 23 4.20 -18.29 3.39
C ASP A 23 5.61 -17.73 3.63
N THR A 24 6.59 -18.23 2.89
CA THR A 24 8.00 -17.81 3.04
C THR A 24 8.28 -16.41 2.48
N VAL A 25 7.38 -15.84 1.67
CA VAL A 25 7.48 -14.45 1.22
C VAL A 25 7.14 -13.49 2.37
N ILE A 26 6.18 -13.87 3.21
CA ILE A 26 5.80 -13.09 4.39
C ILE A 26 6.69 -13.42 5.58
N PHE A 27 7.11 -14.69 5.70
CA PHE A 27 7.94 -15.18 6.78
C PHE A 27 9.31 -15.65 6.25
N SER A 28 10.14 -14.69 5.83
CA SER A 28 11.44 -14.93 5.19
C SER A 28 12.42 -15.73 6.04
N GLU A 29 12.38 -15.57 7.36
CA GLU A 29 13.27 -16.27 8.30
C GLU A 29 12.78 -17.67 8.67
N PHE A 30 11.66 -18.13 8.10
CA PHE A 30 10.97 -19.35 8.52
C PHE A 30 11.89 -20.57 8.53
N THR A 31 12.66 -20.81 7.46
CA THR A 31 13.51 -22.01 7.36
C THR A 31 14.59 -22.01 8.43
N ALA A 32 15.25 -20.86 8.67
CA ALA A 32 16.25 -20.71 9.71
C ALA A 32 15.65 -20.97 11.11
N ILE A 33 14.46 -20.43 11.39
CA ILE A 33 13.76 -20.66 12.65
C ILE A 33 13.36 -22.13 12.79
N LEU A 34 12.83 -22.76 11.74
CA LEU A 34 12.45 -24.18 11.75
C LEU A 34 13.64 -25.07 12.12
N PHE A 35 14.80 -24.86 11.50
CA PHE A 35 16.01 -25.64 11.80
C PHE A 35 16.54 -25.42 13.22
N ASP A 36 16.34 -24.25 13.81
CA ASP A 36 16.75 -23.96 15.18
C ASP A 36 15.82 -24.58 16.22
N ILE A 37 14.50 -24.40 16.03
CA ILE A 37 13.52 -24.73 17.08
C ILE A 37 12.90 -26.12 16.91
N ASP A 38 12.81 -26.65 15.69
CA ASP A 38 12.13 -27.92 15.41
C ASP A 38 12.79 -28.68 14.22
N PRO A 39 14.09 -29.05 14.33
CA PRO A 39 14.86 -29.60 13.20
C PRO A 39 14.35 -30.93 12.66
N GLU A 40 13.59 -31.68 13.47
CA GLU A 40 13.02 -32.98 13.09
C GLU A 40 11.60 -32.85 12.49
N ALA A 41 11.08 -31.62 12.35
CA ALA A 41 9.76 -31.41 11.79
C ALA A 41 9.70 -31.93 10.35
N LYS A 42 8.67 -32.71 10.02
CA LYS A 42 8.41 -33.12 8.64
C LYS A 42 7.88 -31.91 7.85
N TYR A 43 8.59 -31.51 6.79
CA TYR A 43 8.19 -30.40 5.93
C TYR A 43 8.32 -30.72 4.43
N PHE A 44 7.63 -29.94 3.58
CA PHE A 44 7.73 -30.01 2.13
C PHE A 44 7.47 -28.65 1.46
N PRO A 45 8.37 -28.17 0.58
CA PRO A 45 8.10 -26.99 -0.25
C PRO A 45 7.05 -27.33 -1.32
N LEU A 46 5.89 -26.70 -1.28
CA LEU A 46 4.75 -27.06 -2.10
C LEU A 46 4.93 -26.76 -3.60
N TYR A 47 5.84 -25.88 -4.02
CA TYR A 47 6.13 -25.68 -5.45
C TYR A 47 7.02 -26.77 -6.05
N LYS A 48 7.60 -27.65 -5.22
CA LYS A 48 8.44 -28.75 -5.70
C LYS A 48 7.62 -29.72 -6.55
N ASN A 49 8.16 -30.14 -7.71
CA ASN A 49 7.48 -31.01 -8.66
C ASN A 49 6.18 -30.43 -9.24
N THR A 50 6.06 -29.10 -9.32
CA THR A 50 4.93 -28.42 -9.98
C THR A 50 5.43 -27.47 -11.07
N GLN A 51 4.51 -26.87 -11.82
CA GLN A 51 4.86 -25.81 -12.79
C GLN A 51 5.50 -24.58 -12.15
N LEU A 52 5.36 -24.41 -10.83
CA LEU A 52 5.96 -23.32 -10.05
C LEU A 52 7.36 -23.65 -9.49
N GLU A 53 7.95 -24.79 -9.84
CA GLU A 53 9.24 -25.22 -9.31
C GLU A 53 10.38 -24.24 -9.60
N ALA A 54 10.32 -23.49 -10.70
CA ALA A 54 11.28 -22.40 -10.97
C ALA A 54 11.26 -21.30 -9.89
N CYS A 55 10.18 -21.19 -9.13
CA CYS A 55 9.98 -20.24 -8.03
C CYS A 55 10.15 -20.90 -6.64
N ILE A 56 10.89 -22.01 -6.54
CA ILE A 56 11.03 -22.79 -5.30
C ILE A 56 11.51 -21.97 -4.09
N GLU A 57 12.32 -20.92 -4.33
CA GLU A 57 12.85 -20.03 -3.29
C GLU A 57 11.76 -19.28 -2.52
N ILE A 58 10.61 -19.03 -3.18
CA ILE A 58 9.44 -18.38 -2.59
C ILE A 58 8.28 -19.36 -2.36
N SER A 59 8.55 -20.66 -2.43
CA SER A 59 7.54 -21.69 -2.20
C SER A 59 6.96 -21.59 -0.80
N PRO A 60 5.63 -21.71 -0.62
CA PRO A 60 5.08 -21.98 0.69
C PRO A 60 5.49 -23.38 1.15
N TYR A 61 5.60 -23.58 2.46
CA TYR A 61 6.01 -24.85 3.07
C TYR A 61 4.85 -25.48 3.82
N LEU A 62 4.56 -26.75 3.53
CA LEU A 62 3.70 -27.57 4.37
C LEU A 62 4.55 -28.20 5.47
N VAL A 63 4.17 -28.03 6.73
CA VAL A 63 4.87 -28.59 7.90
C VAL A 63 3.90 -29.36 8.79
N SER A 64 4.29 -30.55 9.25
CA SER A 64 3.54 -31.33 10.21
C SER A 64 3.75 -30.82 11.63
N LEU A 65 2.66 -30.63 12.37
CA LEU A 65 2.66 -30.05 13.70
C LEU A 65 2.06 -31.03 14.71
N THR A 66 2.82 -31.33 15.76
CA THR A 66 2.40 -32.20 16.86
C THR A 66 2.12 -31.38 18.12
N PRO A 67 1.43 -31.92 19.14
CA PRO A 67 1.23 -31.23 20.42
C PRO A 67 2.53 -30.77 21.09
N SER A 68 3.64 -31.49 20.86
CA SER A 68 4.97 -31.16 21.37
C SER A 68 5.80 -30.26 20.44
N SER A 69 5.26 -29.85 19.29
CA SER A 69 6.01 -29.03 18.32
C SER A 69 6.33 -27.66 18.90
N LYS A 70 7.62 -27.33 18.88
CA LYS A 70 8.10 -25.99 19.27
C LYS A 70 7.70 -24.95 18.23
N LEU A 71 7.63 -25.35 16.95
CA LEU A 71 7.11 -24.48 15.89
C LEU A 71 5.62 -24.14 16.14
N LEU A 72 4.79 -25.11 16.50
CA LEU A 72 3.38 -24.82 16.82
C LEU A 72 3.24 -23.79 17.94
N ASN A 73 4.05 -23.92 18.99
CA ASN A 73 4.08 -22.94 20.08
C ASN A 73 4.54 -21.56 19.58
N PHE A 74 5.56 -21.49 18.71
CA PHE A 74 6.02 -20.24 18.11
C PHE A 74 4.91 -19.54 17.31
N LEU A 75 4.19 -20.29 16.48
CA LEU A 75 3.14 -19.77 15.60
C LEU A 75 1.89 -19.32 16.38
N THR A 76 1.60 -19.92 17.53
CA THR A 76 0.38 -19.62 18.32
C THR A 76 0.55 -18.52 19.37
N VAL A 77 1.78 -18.17 19.75
CA VAL A 77 2.06 -17.12 20.77
C VAL A 77 2.43 -15.75 20.16
N ASN A 78 1.93 -15.46 18.97
CA ASN A 78 2.12 -14.18 18.25
C ASN A 78 3.59 -13.77 18.03
N LYS A 79 4.50 -14.73 17.92
CA LYS A 79 5.91 -14.48 17.53
C LYS A 79 6.12 -14.49 16.03
N ALA A 80 5.18 -15.03 15.26
CA ALA A 80 5.23 -15.05 13.81
C ALA A 80 4.74 -13.73 13.21
N PRO A 81 5.20 -13.35 12.00
CA PRO A 81 4.67 -12.19 11.28
C PRO A 81 3.16 -12.27 11.08
N LYS A 82 2.48 -11.12 10.95
CA LYS A 82 1.07 -11.12 10.55
C LYS A 82 0.91 -11.77 9.18
N ASN A 83 -0.15 -12.57 9.01
CA ASN A 83 -0.46 -13.27 7.77
C ASN A 83 0.62 -14.28 7.33
N TRP A 84 1.37 -14.86 8.27
CA TRP A 84 2.44 -15.84 7.99
C TRP A 84 1.95 -17.10 7.23
N GLY A 85 0.65 -17.39 7.23
CA GLY A 85 0.09 -18.59 6.65
C GLY A 85 -1.20 -19.05 7.35
N ILE A 86 -1.44 -20.35 7.33
CA ILE A 86 -2.65 -21.00 7.86
C ILE A 86 -2.34 -22.35 8.55
N PHE A 87 -3.26 -22.82 9.38
CA PHE A 87 -3.27 -24.20 9.85
C PHE A 87 -4.37 -25.03 9.18
N LEU A 88 -4.06 -26.29 8.90
CA LEU A 88 -4.97 -27.28 8.32
C LEU A 88 -5.03 -28.50 9.23
N ALA A 89 -6.22 -28.93 9.63
CA ALA A 89 -6.42 -30.23 10.26
C ALA A 89 -7.16 -31.16 9.31
N THR A 90 -6.69 -32.41 9.23
CA THR A 90 -7.28 -33.45 8.38
C THR A 90 -7.48 -34.72 9.19
N ASN A 91 -8.32 -35.63 8.67
CA ASN A 91 -8.46 -36.97 9.22
C ASN A 91 -7.10 -37.69 9.35
N SER A 92 -6.95 -38.58 10.33
CA SER A 92 -5.74 -39.40 10.52
C SER A 92 -5.36 -40.23 9.29
N ASN A 93 -6.35 -40.63 8.48
CA ASN A 93 -6.15 -41.37 7.23
C ASN A 93 -5.64 -40.49 6.07
N CYS A 94 -5.69 -39.16 6.19
CA CYS A 94 -5.11 -38.24 5.22
C CYS A 94 -3.61 -38.07 5.51
N HIS A 95 -2.80 -38.88 4.83
CA HIS A 95 -1.35 -38.81 4.96
C HIS A 95 -0.77 -37.54 4.31
N PHE A 96 0.41 -37.14 4.80
CA PHE A 96 1.14 -35.95 4.35
C PHE A 96 1.25 -35.83 2.83
N ASP A 97 1.58 -36.93 2.14
CA ASP A 97 1.78 -36.92 0.69
C ASP A 97 0.45 -36.75 -0.08
N LYS A 98 -0.66 -37.30 0.45
CA LYS A 98 -2.01 -37.08 -0.09
C LYS A 98 -2.39 -35.61 0.03
N LEU A 99 -2.09 -34.99 1.17
CA LEU A 99 -2.35 -33.57 1.38
C LEU A 99 -1.50 -32.69 0.45
N ILE A 100 -0.21 -33.00 0.25
CA ILE A 100 0.66 -32.29 -0.70
C ILE A 100 0.04 -32.29 -2.10
N LEU A 101 -0.36 -33.45 -2.61
CA LEU A 101 -0.94 -33.56 -3.95
C LEU A 101 -2.20 -32.70 -4.10
N TYR A 102 -3.08 -32.72 -3.08
CA TYR A 102 -4.28 -31.90 -3.09
C TYR A 102 -3.96 -30.41 -3.09
N LEU A 103 -3.11 -29.96 -2.18
CA LEU A 103 -2.68 -28.56 -2.06
C LEU A 103 -1.98 -28.05 -3.32
N GLN A 104 -1.18 -28.89 -3.97
CA GLN A 104 -0.54 -28.57 -5.25
C GLN A 104 -1.56 -28.43 -6.39
N SER A 105 -2.63 -29.23 -6.36
CA SER A 105 -3.65 -29.22 -7.43
C SER A 105 -4.49 -27.94 -7.47
N ILE A 106 -4.56 -27.20 -6.37
CA ILE A 106 -5.35 -25.96 -6.26
C ILE A 106 -4.51 -24.69 -6.47
N PHE A 107 -3.20 -24.80 -6.78
CA PHE A 107 -2.39 -23.60 -7.06
C PHE A 107 -2.83 -22.84 -8.30
N TYR A 108 -3.46 -23.51 -9.25
CA TYR A 108 -4.01 -22.88 -10.43
C TYR A 108 -5.53 -22.99 -10.37
N ILE A 109 -6.18 -21.85 -10.57
CA ILE A 109 -7.65 -21.74 -10.64
C ILE A 109 -8.02 -20.95 -11.89
N LYS A 110 -9.30 -21.01 -12.28
CA LYS A 110 -9.87 -20.13 -13.30
C LYS A 110 -10.67 -19.01 -12.68
N SER A 111 -10.52 -17.79 -13.19
CA SER A 111 -11.47 -16.71 -12.95
C SER A 111 -12.80 -17.01 -13.67
N PRO A 112 -13.90 -16.30 -13.34
CA PRO A 112 -15.14 -16.39 -14.11
C PRO A 112 -15.00 -16.02 -15.59
N GLU A 113 -13.93 -15.31 -15.95
CA GLU A 113 -13.59 -14.93 -17.33
C GLU A 113 -12.66 -15.96 -18.00
N SER A 114 -12.46 -17.12 -17.37
CA SER A 114 -11.59 -18.22 -17.83
C SER A 114 -10.10 -17.88 -17.88
N GLU A 115 -9.66 -16.84 -17.16
CA GLU A 115 -8.24 -16.57 -16.99
C GLU A 115 -7.63 -17.52 -15.95
N GLU A 116 -6.46 -18.08 -16.23
CA GLU A 116 -5.73 -18.91 -15.28
C GLU A 116 -4.94 -18.05 -14.30
N LEU A 117 -5.14 -18.28 -13.01
CA LEU A 117 -4.54 -17.49 -11.93
C LEU A 117 -3.80 -18.40 -10.94
N ILE A 118 -2.71 -17.87 -10.36
CA ILE A 118 -2.03 -18.51 -9.23
C ILE A 118 -2.80 -18.19 -7.95
N PHE A 119 -3.35 -19.22 -7.32
CA PHE A 119 -4.15 -19.11 -6.11
C PHE A 119 -3.29 -19.31 -4.86
N ARG A 120 -3.05 -18.21 -4.15
CA ARG A 120 -2.39 -18.20 -2.82
C ARG A 120 -3.40 -18.49 -1.71
N TYR A 121 -4.00 -19.69 -1.72
CA TYR A 121 -4.98 -20.13 -0.71
C TYR A 121 -4.46 -20.09 0.73
N TYR A 122 -3.15 -19.99 0.91
CA TYR A 122 -2.48 -19.92 2.21
C TYR A 122 -2.32 -18.49 2.74
N ASP A 123 -2.65 -17.46 1.95
CA ASP A 123 -2.69 -16.08 2.42
C ASP A 123 -4.04 -15.81 3.12
N PRO A 124 -4.05 -15.47 4.43
CA PRO A 124 -5.27 -15.13 5.16
C PRO A 124 -6.16 -14.07 4.50
N ARG A 125 -5.54 -13.15 3.75
CA ARG A 125 -6.24 -12.06 3.05
C ARG A 125 -6.94 -12.52 1.77
N VAL A 126 -6.62 -13.72 1.31
CA VAL A 126 -7.22 -14.34 0.12
C VAL A 126 -8.26 -15.37 0.54
N ILE A 127 -7.90 -16.30 1.44
CA ILE A 127 -8.77 -17.44 1.75
C ILE A 127 -9.99 -17.06 2.59
N ASN A 128 -9.86 -16.12 3.53
CA ASN A 128 -10.99 -15.71 4.36
C ASN A 128 -12.14 -15.06 3.57
N PRO A 129 -11.93 -14.00 2.75
CA PRO A 129 -13.01 -13.40 1.97
C PRO A 129 -13.60 -14.41 0.97
N LEU A 130 -12.76 -15.24 0.35
CA LEU A 130 -13.20 -16.31 -0.55
C LEU A 130 -14.19 -17.25 0.14
N LEU A 131 -13.82 -17.83 1.29
CA LEU A 131 -14.68 -18.77 2.01
C LEU A 131 -15.93 -18.12 2.61
N GLN A 132 -15.86 -16.83 2.97
CA GLN A 132 -17.01 -16.08 3.43
C GLN A 132 -18.10 -15.93 2.36
N SER A 133 -17.70 -15.75 1.11
CA SER A 133 -18.60 -15.70 -0.05
C SER A 133 -18.98 -17.07 -0.61
N SER A 134 -18.36 -18.15 -0.12
CA SER A 134 -18.56 -19.50 -0.63
C SER A 134 -19.79 -20.18 -0.02
N ASN A 135 -20.52 -20.92 -0.84
CA ASN A 135 -21.51 -21.90 -0.40
C ASN A 135 -20.83 -23.19 0.10
N ASP A 136 -21.60 -24.11 0.65
CA ASP A 136 -21.03 -25.30 1.30
C ASP A 136 -20.35 -26.26 0.32
N LEU A 137 -20.87 -26.39 -0.91
CA LEU A 137 -20.22 -27.19 -1.95
C LEU A 137 -18.86 -26.57 -2.36
N GLU A 138 -18.83 -25.25 -2.54
CA GLU A 138 -17.61 -24.52 -2.87
C GLU A 138 -16.55 -24.66 -1.77
N LYS A 139 -16.95 -24.56 -0.48
CA LYS A 139 -16.04 -24.79 0.66
C LYS A 139 -15.51 -26.22 0.66
N SER A 140 -16.38 -27.22 0.50
CA SER A 140 -15.98 -28.63 0.43
C SER A 140 -15.01 -28.90 -0.71
N GLN A 141 -15.23 -28.28 -1.88
CA GLN A 141 -14.33 -28.38 -3.02
C GLN A 141 -12.98 -27.73 -2.76
N LEU A 142 -12.94 -26.51 -2.22
CA LEU A 142 -11.71 -25.74 -1.95
C LEU A 142 -10.85 -26.28 -0.80
N LEU A 143 -11.49 -26.83 0.23
CA LEU A 143 -10.82 -27.36 1.42
C LEU A 143 -10.49 -28.85 1.27
N GLY A 144 -11.25 -29.58 0.45
CA GLY A 144 -10.99 -30.97 0.11
C GLY A 144 -10.87 -31.85 1.35
N PRO A 145 -9.72 -32.51 1.61
CA PRO A 145 -9.56 -33.41 2.74
C PRO A 145 -9.38 -32.68 4.10
N VAL A 146 -9.30 -31.35 4.10
CA VAL A 146 -9.20 -30.53 5.31
C VAL A 146 -10.56 -30.56 6.01
N GLU A 147 -10.56 -30.84 7.31
CA GLU A 147 -11.75 -30.77 8.17
C GLU A 147 -11.85 -29.41 8.87
N HIS A 148 -10.70 -28.88 9.30
CA HIS A 148 -10.60 -27.59 9.97
C HIS A 148 -9.51 -26.75 9.33
N LEU A 149 -9.88 -25.59 8.82
CA LEU A 149 -8.95 -24.55 8.41
C LEU A 149 -8.95 -23.46 9.48
N ILE A 150 -7.79 -23.15 10.04
CA ILE A 150 -7.64 -22.13 11.09
C ILE A 150 -6.71 -21.05 10.56
N VAL A 151 -7.21 -19.82 10.52
CA VAL A 151 -6.59 -18.70 9.81
C VAL A 151 -6.31 -17.56 10.79
N PRO A 152 -5.09 -17.00 10.83
CA PRO A 152 -4.82 -15.79 11.61
C PRO A 152 -5.74 -14.63 11.21
N ASN A 153 -6.40 -14.02 12.18
CA ASN A 153 -7.38 -12.95 12.01
C ASN A 153 -6.75 -11.56 12.23
N HIS A 154 -5.62 -11.30 11.57
CA HIS A 154 -4.85 -10.07 11.79
C HIS A 154 -5.23 -8.93 10.85
N TYR A 155 -6.23 -9.14 10.01
CA TYR A 155 -6.64 -8.24 8.94
C TYR A 155 -8.16 -8.15 8.93
N HIS A 156 -8.70 -6.97 9.29
CA HIS A 156 -10.13 -6.71 9.49
C HIS A 156 -10.85 -7.75 10.36
N SER A 157 -10.37 -7.92 11.59
CA SER A 157 -10.82 -8.95 12.53
C SER A 157 -12.34 -9.00 12.75
N GLU A 158 -12.99 -7.85 12.62
CA GLU A 158 -14.41 -7.60 12.81
C GLU A 158 -15.30 -8.11 11.67
N ARG A 159 -14.73 -8.43 10.50
CA ARG A 159 -15.51 -8.76 9.29
C ARG A 159 -15.90 -10.23 9.17
N PHE A 160 -15.21 -11.11 9.89
CA PHE A 160 -15.45 -12.54 9.81
C PHE A 160 -16.38 -12.98 10.94
N GLN A 161 -17.39 -13.78 10.60
CA GLN A 161 -18.37 -14.28 11.56
C GLN A 161 -17.84 -15.48 12.36
N ASN A 162 -16.89 -16.24 11.79
CA ASN A 162 -16.40 -17.49 12.37
C ASN A 162 -15.17 -17.27 13.28
N VAL A 163 -15.27 -16.30 14.20
CA VAL A 163 -14.17 -15.94 15.10
C VAL A 163 -14.02 -17.00 16.19
N LEU A 164 -12.90 -17.72 16.17
CA LEU A 164 -12.53 -18.70 17.20
C LEU A 164 -11.99 -18.02 18.46
N ALA A 165 -11.18 -17.00 18.23
CA ALA A 165 -10.56 -16.11 19.21
C ALA A 165 -10.27 -14.77 18.50
N PRO A 166 -10.00 -13.65 19.21
CA PRO A 166 -9.80 -12.35 18.56
C PRO A 166 -8.84 -12.40 17.36
N ASP A 167 -7.79 -13.22 17.47
CA ASP A 167 -6.72 -13.37 16.49
C ASP A 167 -6.89 -14.56 15.52
N TRP A 168 -8.02 -15.29 15.54
CA TRP A 168 -8.19 -16.51 14.73
C TRP A 168 -9.60 -16.68 14.16
N VAL A 169 -9.69 -16.98 12.86
CA VAL A 169 -10.90 -17.41 12.16
C VAL A 169 -10.86 -18.93 11.97
N LEU A 170 -11.98 -19.60 12.19
CA LEU A 170 -12.15 -21.04 11.94
C LEU A 170 -13.09 -21.26 10.75
N TRP A 171 -12.69 -22.10 9.82
CA TRP A 171 -13.54 -22.62 8.76
C TRP A 171 -13.66 -24.13 8.92
N LEU A 172 -14.89 -24.61 9.07
CA LEU A 172 -15.20 -26.03 9.05
C LEU A 172 -15.60 -26.43 7.63
N THR A 173 -15.06 -27.53 7.16
CA THR A 173 -15.45 -28.09 5.87
C THR A 173 -16.76 -28.85 6.05
N PRO A 174 -17.84 -28.46 5.35
CA PRO A 174 -19.15 -29.10 5.51
C PRO A 174 -19.11 -30.60 5.20
N GLU A 175 -18.45 -30.98 4.10
CA GLU A 175 -18.22 -32.37 3.70
C GLU A 175 -16.80 -32.53 3.14
N PRO A 176 -15.84 -33.02 3.96
CA PRO A 176 -14.46 -33.23 3.50
C PRO A 176 -14.40 -34.23 2.35
N LEU A 177 -13.82 -33.81 1.22
CA LEU A 177 -13.68 -34.67 0.05
C LEU A 177 -12.52 -35.65 0.24
N ASN A 178 -12.85 -36.93 0.21
CA ASN A 178 -11.87 -38.02 0.15
C ASN A 178 -11.62 -38.52 -1.27
N SER A 179 -12.38 -38.01 -2.24
CA SER A 179 -12.33 -38.36 -3.67
C SER A 179 -11.00 -37.96 -4.33
N ASP A 180 -10.69 -38.62 -5.44
CA ASP A 180 -9.50 -38.30 -6.23
C ASP A 180 -9.57 -36.88 -6.81
N ILE A 181 -8.40 -36.25 -6.89
CA ILE A 181 -8.22 -34.93 -7.52
C ILE A 181 -8.63 -35.05 -9.00
N PRO A 182 -9.42 -34.11 -9.55
CA PRO A 182 -9.77 -34.13 -10.97
C PRO A 182 -8.51 -34.19 -11.85
N GLY A 183 -8.53 -35.00 -12.91
CA GLY A 183 -7.37 -35.23 -13.76
C GLY A 183 -6.97 -34.09 -14.71
N HIS A 184 -7.73 -32.99 -14.72
CA HIS A 184 -7.41 -31.77 -15.49
C HIS A 184 -6.95 -30.68 -14.52
N LEU A 185 -6.02 -29.81 -14.96
CA LEU A 185 -5.58 -28.64 -14.19
C LEU A 185 -5.62 -27.40 -15.09
N PRO A 186 -6.03 -26.23 -14.57
CA PRO A 186 -6.75 -26.03 -13.30
C PRO A 186 -8.14 -26.69 -13.32
N TRP A 187 -8.56 -27.29 -12.19
CA TRP A 187 -9.88 -27.93 -12.08
C TRP A 187 -10.93 -27.11 -11.34
N TYR A 188 -10.52 -26.07 -10.61
CA TYR A 188 -11.43 -25.21 -9.87
C TYR A 188 -11.59 -23.87 -10.58
N GLU A 189 -12.83 -23.42 -10.72
CA GLU A 189 -13.21 -22.13 -11.27
C GLU A 189 -13.93 -21.35 -10.17
N PHE A 190 -13.52 -20.11 -9.94
CA PHE A 190 -14.19 -19.25 -8.99
C PHE A 190 -15.59 -18.90 -9.47
N SER A 191 -16.56 -18.96 -8.56
CA SER A 191 -17.87 -18.39 -8.83
C SER A 191 -17.80 -16.86 -8.88
N ASN A 192 -18.81 -16.24 -9.49
CA ASN A 192 -18.91 -14.77 -9.53
C ASN A 192 -18.92 -14.15 -8.12
N ASN A 193 -19.52 -14.83 -7.13
CA ASN A 193 -19.55 -14.35 -5.75
C ASN A 193 -18.16 -14.37 -5.10
N GLN A 194 -17.44 -15.47 -5.30
CA GLN A 194 -16.05 -15.62 -4.86
C GLN A 194 -15.14 -14.56 -5.48
N TRP A 195 -15.26 -14.37 -6.80
CA TRP A 195 -14.49 -13.38 -7.52
C TRP A 195 -14.77 -11.96 -7.03
N GLN A 196 -16.06 -11.61 -6.88
CA GLN A 196 -16.44 -10.29 -6.40
C GLN A 196 -15.94 -10.02 -4.98
N SER A 197 -16.01 -11.01 -4.09
CA SER A 197 -15.49 -10.84 -2.72
C SER A 197 -13.98 -10.61 -2.68
N LEU A 198 -13.21 -11.21 -3.59
CA LEU A 198 -11.78 -10.96 -3.71
C LEU A 198 -11.50 -9.55 -4.27
N LEU A 199 -12.28 -9.10 -5.25
CA LEU A 199 -12.16 -7.75 -5.81
C LEU A 199 -12.48 -6.68 -4.75
N ASP A 200 -13.53 -6.88 -3.96
CA ASP A 200 -13.89 -5.97 -2.87
C ASP A 200 -12.77 -5.89 -1.82
N GLU A 201 -12.16 -7.03 -1.47
CA GLU A 201 -11.02 -7.05 -0.55
C GLU A 201 -9.78 -6.36 -1.12
N HIS A 202 -9.51 -6.57 -2.42
CA HIS A 202 -8.44 -5.87 -3.11
C HIS A 202 -8.62 -4.36 -3.09
N ARG A 203 -9.85 -3.85 -3.31
CA ARG A 203 -10.15 -2.41 -3.26
C ARG A 203 -9.83 -1.80 -1.89
N ILE A 204 -10.21 -2.49 -0.81
CA ILE A 204 -9.93 -2.05 0.57
C ILE A 204 -8.42 -1.97 0.80
N LYS A 205 -7.67 -3.00 0.40
CA LYS A 205 -6.21 -3.02 0.51
C LYS A 205 -5.54 -1.89 -0.29
N VAL A 206 -6.05 -1.60 -1.49
CA VAL A 206 -5.56 -0.48 -2.32
C VAL A 206 -5.78 0.84 -1.58
N GLU A 207 -6.97 1.06 -1.04
CA GLU A 207 -7.29 2.26 -0.26
C GLU A 207 -6.40 2.41 0.98
N GLU A 208 -6.23 1.35 1.78
CA GLU A 208 -5.33 1.37 2.93
C GLU A 208 -3.88 1.65 2.54
N THR A 209 -3.43 1.09 1.41
CA THR A 209 -2.08 1.33 0.87
C THR A 209 -1.91 2.81 0.51
N ILE A 210 -2.90 3.40 -0.17
CA ILE A 210 -2.90 4.82 -0.51
C ILE A 210 -2.88 5.67 0.77
N ALA A 211 -3.78 5.42 1.72
CA ALA A 211 -3.87 6.16 2.96
C ALA A 211 -2.55 6.13 3.76
N ASN A 212 -1.96 4.94 3.93
CA ASN A 212 -0.69 4.75 4.63
C ASN A 212 0.46 5.50 3.93
N GLN A 213 0.52 5.44 2.60
CA GLN A 213 1.56 6.17 1.86
C GLN A 213 1.37 7.68 1.96
N LEU A 214 0.14 8.20 1.84
CA LEU A 214 -0.15 9.62 2.00
C LEU A 214 0.27 10.11 3.39
N ILE A 215 -0.11 9.40 4.47
CA ILE A 215 0.30 9.71 5.85
C ILE A 215 1.82 9.68 6.02
N SER A 216 2.49 8.69 5.43
CA SER A 216 3.96 8.58 5.52
C SER A 216 4.70 9.75 4.88
N LYS A 217 4.09 10.38 3.86
CA LYS A 217 4.69 11.49 3.11
C LYS A 217 4.27 12.86 3.63
N ASN A 218 3.06 12.99 4.18
CA ASN A 218 2.60 14.20 4.86
C ASN A 218 1.74 13.84 6.08
N GLN A 219 2.22 14.22 7.27
CA GLN A 219 1.50 13.98 8.52
C GLN A 219 0.18 14.75 8.62
N ASP A 220 -0.04 15.82 7.85
CA ASP A 220 -1.33 16.54 7.88
C ASP A 220 -2.53 15.64 7.57
N TYR A 221 -2.32 14.57 6.81
CA TYR A 221 -3.34 13.56 6.51
C TYR A 221 -3.84 12.82 7.75
N THR A 222 -3.11 12.82 8.88
CA THR A 222 -3.61 12.25 10.14
C THR A 222 -4.72 13.08 10.77
N ASN A 223 -4.93 14.32 10.31
CA ASN A 223 -6.02 15.18 10.78
C ASN A 223 -7.37 14.82 10.14
N LEU A 224 -7.37 14.02 9.07
CA LEU A 224 -8.60 13.55 8.43
C LEU A 224 -9.23 12.42 9.25
N THR A 225 -10.56 12.48 9.38
CA THR A 225 -11.32 11.32 9.87
C THR A 225 -11.25 10.16 8.86
N LYS A 226 -11.48 8.92 9.31
CA LYS A 226 -11.52 7.75 8.42
C LYS A 226 -12.47 7.93 7.24
N ILE A 227 -13.64 8.54 7.46
CA ILE A 227 -14.64 8.81 6.41
C ILE A 227 -14.12 9.84 5.40
N GLN A 228 -13.47 10.91 5.87
CA GLN A 228 -12.89 11.92 4.98
C GLN A 228 -11.75 11.35 4.14
N MET A 229 -10.87 10.53 4.74
CA MET A 229 -9.80 9.84 4.02
C MET A 229 -10.36 8.92 2.94
N HIS A 230 -11.35 8.09 3.30
CA HIS A 230 -12.03 7.20 2.37
C HIS A 230 -12.63 7.96 1.18
N ASN A 231 -13.46 8.98 1.44
CA ASN A 231 -14.12 9.75 0.39
C ASN A 231 -13.11 10.44 -0.54
N MET A 232 -12.03 10.99 0.02
CA MET A 232 -10.96 11.61 -0.77
C MET A 232 -10.26 10.59 -1.67
N ILE A 233 -9.89 9.43 -1.14
CA ILE A 233 -9.21 8.38 -1.93
C ILE A 233 -10.12 7.85 -3.02
N GLN A 234 -11.38 7.53 -2.71
CA GLN A 234 -12.34 7.02 -3.69
C GLN A 234 -12.56 8.03 -4.82
N PHE A 235 -12.79 9.30 -4.48
CA PHE A 235 -12.89 10.36 -5.48
C PHE A 235 -11.68 10.38 -6.43
N TRP A 236 -10.47 10.32 -5.88
CA TRP A 236 -9.26 10.35 -6.70
C TRP A 236 -9.01 9.08 -7.49
N ILE A 237 -9.41 7.90 -7.00
CA ILE A 237 -9.39 6.67 -7.78
C ILE A 237 -10.30 6.81 -8.99
N ASP A 238 -11.54 7.27 -8.79
CA ASP A 238 -12.53 7.42 -9.86
C ASP A 238 -12.07 8.46 -10.90
N GLN A 239 -11.64 9.63 -10.44
CA GLN A 239 -11.12 10.68 -11.32
C GLN A 239 -9.85 10.25 -12.06
N ALA A 240 -8.92 9.58 -11.38
CA ALA A 240 -7.71 9.08 -12.02
C ALA A 240 -8.04 8.06 -13.14
N ALA A 241 -9.03 7.20 -12.92
CA ALA A 241 -9.50 6.24 -13.92
C ALA A 241 -10.06 6.95 -15.18
N GLU A 242 -10.79 8.06 -15.03
CA GLU A 242 -11.25 8.87 -16.18
C GLU A 242 -10.09 9.38 -17.06
N TYR A 243 -8.92 9.59 -16.45
CA TYR A 243 -7.69 10.00 -17.15
C TYR A 243 -6.79 8.81 -17.56
N GLY A 244 -7.22 7.57 -17.35
CA GLY A 244 -6.45 6.35 -17.64
C GLY A 244 -5.29 6.09 -16.66
N ILE A 245 -5.37 6.66 -15.45
CA ILE A 245 -4.37 6.52 -14.38
C ILE A 245 -4.90 5.52 -13.35
N GLU A 246 -4.64 4.23 -13.55
CA GLU A 246 -5.17 3.17 -12.68
C GLU A 246 -4.13 2.60 -11.70
N GLN A 247 -2.84 2.81 -11.97
CA GLN A 247 -1.79 2.28 -11.10
C GLN A 247 -1.78 3.00 -9.75
N THR A 248 -1.88 2.24 -8.66
CA THR A 248 -1.94 2.78 -7.27
C THR A 248 -0.82 3.78 -6.98
N LYS A 249 0.41 3.51 -7.43
CA LYS A 249 1.56 4.42 -7.25
C LYS A 249 1.35 5.78 -7.94
N LEU A 250 0.71 5.78 -9.11
CA LEU A 250 0.42 7.00 -9.86
C LEU A 250 -0.76 7.77 -9.25
N VAL A 251 -1.80 7.06 -8.79
CA VAL A 251 -2.91 7.68 -8.05
C VAL A 251 -2.40 8.41 -6.80
N ILE A 252 -1.49 7.79 -6.03
CA ILE A 252 -0.87 8.43 -4.86
C ILE A 252 -0.15 9.72 -5.25
N ARG A 253 0.68 9.68 -6.30
CA ARG A 253 1.40 10.86 -6.79
C ARG A 253 0.45 11.93 -7.33
N LEU A 254 -0.63 11.53 -7.98
CA LEU A 254 -1.68 12.44 -8.45
C LEU A 254 -2.31 13.16 -7.26
N ILE A 255 -2.72 12.45 -6.21
CA ILE A 255 -3.28 13.06 -4.99
C ILE A 255 -2.29 14.07 -4.39
N GLU A 256 -1.01 13.70 -4.29
CA GLU A 256 0.03 14.58 -3.74
C GLU A 256 0.23 15.86 -4.55
N VAL A 257 0.32 15.74 -5.87
CA VAL A 257 0.52 16.92 -6.74
C VAL A 257 -0.72 17.80 -6.76
N MET A 258 -1.91 17.21 -6.75
CA MET A 258 -3.16 17.95 -6.75
C MET A 258 -3.37 18.71 -5.43
N ASN A 259 -2.94 18.15 -4.30
CA ASN A 259 -2.94 18.86 -3.02
C ASN A 259 -1.99 20.07 -3.00
N GLN A 260 -0.96 20.11 -3.87
CA GLN A 260 -0.10 21.29 -4.00
C GLN A 260 -0.80 22.45 -4.73
N PHE A 261 -1.85 22.18 -5.50
CA PHE A 261 -2.68 23.22 -6.12
C PHE A 261 -3.77 23.75 -5.18
N GLY A 262 -3.97 23.15 -4.01
CA GLY A 262 -4.90 23.62 -2.97
C GLY A 262 -5.35 22.52 -2.01
N GLN A 263 -5.70 22.90 -0.78
CA GLN A 263 -6.20 21.97 0.23
C GLN A 263 -7.63 21.54 -0.11
N ALA A 264 -7.89 20.23 -0.11
CA ALA A 264 -9.21 19.58 -0.22
C ALA A 264 -9.90 19.58 -1.60
N MET A 265 -9.28 18.99 -2.62
CA MET A 265 -10.01 18.57 -3.83
C MET A 265 -10.66 17.19 -3.60
N PRO A 266 -11.99 17.16 -3.41
CA PRO A 266 -12.88 16.75 -4.50
C PRO A 266 -13.66 17.86 -5.24
N GLU A 267 -13.74 19.06 -4.68
CA GLU A 267 -14.74 20.06 -5.13
C GLU A 267 -14.17 21.21 -5.97
N LYS A 268 -12.86 21.27 -6.18
CA LYS A 268 -12.26 22.35 -6.96
C LYS A 268 -12.21 21.96 -8.44
N GLU A 269 -12.75 22.81 -9.30
CA GLU A 269 -12.59 22.69 -10.74
C GLU A 269 -11.10 22.77 -11.11
N LEU A 270 -10.65 21.82 -11.93
CA LEU A 270 -9.29 21.81 -12.45
C LEU A 270 -9.03 23.10 -13.24
N ASN A 271 -7.85 23.69 -13.03
CA ASN A 271 -7.43 24.80 -13.87
C ASN A 271 -7.19 24.32 -15.31
N TYR A 272 -7.31 25.21 -16.29
CA TYR A 272 -7.11 24.90 -17.72
C TYR A 272 -5.87 24.04 -18.02
N LEU A 273 -4.74 24.33 -17.36
CA LEU A 273 -3.49 23.58 -17.57
C LEU A 273 -3.49 22.19 -16.92
N GLU A 274 -4.17 22.02 -15.79
CA GLU A 274 -4.33 20.71 -15.13
C GLU A 274 -5.18 19.80 -16.03
N SER A 275 -6.32 20.30 -16.51
CA SER A 275 -7.18 19.62 -17.49
C SER A 275 -6.44 19.34 -18.79
N ALA A 276 -5.70 20.31 -19.34
CA ALA A 276 -4.97 20.15 -20.58
C ALA A 276 -3.87 19.06 -20.51
N ILE A 277 -3.29 18.81 -19.32
CA ILE A 277 -2.38 17.67 -19.13
C ILE A 277 -3.17 16.37 -19.01
N LEU A 278 -4.16 16.31 -18.10
CA LEU A 278 -4.87 15.09 -17.74
C LEU A 278 -5.73 14.51 -18.88
N GLU A 279 -6.36 15.38 -19.67
CA GLU A 279 -7.20 14.99 -20.80
C GLU A 279 -6.40 14.68 -22.09
N ASN A 280 -5.09 14.93 -22.09
CA ASN A 280 -4.27 14.74 -23.28
C ASN A 280 -4.06 13.25 -23.57
N LYS A 281 -4.68 12.78 -24.65
CA LYS A 281 -4.61 11.38 -25.10
C LYS A 281 -3.26 10.95 -25.67
N LYS A 282 -2.32 11.89 -25.91
CA LYS A 282 -0.97 11.57 -26.38
C LYS A 282 -0.03 11.17 -25.26
N TYR A 283 -0.33 11.59 -24.02
CA TYR A 283 0.50 11.28 -22.86
C TYR A 283 0.03 9.99 -22.21
N ASP A 284 0.96 9.14 -21.83
CA ASP A 284 0.65 8.01 -20.96
C ASP A 284 0.41 8.46 -19.51
N SER A 285 0.00 7.53 -18.65
CA SER A 285 -0.36 7.82 -17.25
C SER A 285 0.82 8.34 -16.43
N GLU A 286 2.05 7.91 -16.71
CA GLU A 286 3.25 8.36 -16.01
C GLU A 286 3.65 9.76 -16.49
N GLU A 287 3.62 10.01 -17.81
CA GLU A 287 3.89 11.32 -18.41
C GLU A 287 2.95 12.40 -17.89
N LYS A 288 1.65 12.10 -17.78
CA LYS A 288 0.64 13.03 -17.22
C LYS A 288 1.00 13.45 -15.80
N VAL A 289 1.27 12.49 -14.92
CA VAL A 289 1.60 12.76 -13.52
C VAL A 289 2.93 13.52 -13.43
N GLN A 290 3.95 13.13 -14.20
CA GLN A 290 5.24 13.85 -14.22
C GLN A 290 5.11 15.30 -14.71
N LEU A 291 4.27 15.55 -15.71
CA LEU A 291 4.01 16.89 -16.21
C LEU A 291 3.26 17.73 -15.17
N LEU A 292 2.28 17.14 -14.46
CA LEU A 292 1.64 17.80 -13.33
C LEU A 292 2.63 18.11 -12.21
N GLU A 293 3.55 17.20 -11.86
CA GLU A 293 4.56 17.44 -10.82
C GLU A 293 5.51 18.58 -11.21
N LYS A 294 5.95 18.60 -12.48
CA LYS A 294 6.73 19.71 -13.03
C LYS A 294 5.94 21.01 -13.01
N TYR A 295 4.67 20.96 -13.40
CA TYR A 295 3.77 22.11 -13.38
C TYR A 295 3.57 22.63 -11.94
N ALA A 296 3.28 21.77 -10.97
CA ALA A 296 3.14 22.12 -9.56
C ALA A 296 4.39 22.78 -8.99
N ALA A 297 5.57 22.29 -9.36
CA ALA A 297 6.83 22.92 -8.96
C ALA A 297 6.98 24.35 -9.51
N LEU A 298 6.39 24.63 -10.68
CA LEU A 298 6.44 25.92 -11.37
C LEU A 298 5.31 26.89 -10.96
N VAL A 299 4.14 26.38 -10.57
CA VAL A 299 2.99 27.20 -10.18
C VAL A 299 3.30 27.95 -8.90
N TYR A 300 3.18 29.27 -8.98
CA TYR A 300 3.29 30.22 -7.89
C TYR A 300 1.90 30.48 -7.29
N GLU A 301 1.85 30.41 -5.95
CA GLU A 301 0.75 30.67 -5.00
C GLU A 301 -0.73 30.58 -5.39
N ASN A 302 -1.46 29.93 -4.49
CA ASN A 302 -2.85 30.24 -4.21
C ASN A 302 -2.91 31.62 -3.50
N PRO A 303 -3.63 32.64 -4.04
CA PRO A 303 -3.61 34.03 -3.54
C PRO A 303 -3.95 34.22 -2.04
N GLU A 304 -4.57 33.22 -1.41
CA GLU A 304 -5.05 33.26 -0.02
C GLU A 304 -4.05 32.67 1.01
N LEU A 305 -2.89 32.15 0.57
CA LEU A 305 -1.86 31.58 1.45
C LEU A 305 -0.52 32.31 1.26
N PRO A 306 0.32 32.43 2.31
CA PRO A 306 1.70 32.83 2.09
C PRO A 306 2.39 31.78 1.20
N PHE A 307 3.07 32.22 0.14
CA PHE A 307 4.48 31.88 0.03
C PHE A 307 4.91 30.42 0.08
N ASP A 308 5.12 29.65 -1.00
CA ASP A 308 5.95 28.42 -0.85
C ASP A 308 7.42 28.86 -0.80
N PRO A 309 8.08 28.85 0.39
CA PRO A 309 9.40 29.45 0.54
C PRO A 309 10.46 28.70 -0.25
N ILE A 310 10.29 27.39 -0.49
CA ILE A 310 11.28 26.62 -1.23
C ILE A 310 11.22 26.89 -2.74
N ARG A 311 10.02 27.15 -3.28
CA ARG A 311 9.86 27.60 -4.66
C ARG A 311 10.45 29.00 -4.83
N CYS A 312 10.18 29.91 -3.90
CA CYS A 312 10.75 31.27 -3.92
C CYS A 312 12.28 31.27 -3.85
N ILE A 313 12.87 30.48 -2.95
CA ILE A 313 14.33 30.33 -2.88
C ILE A 313 14.89 29.74 -4.18
N THR A 314 14.19 28.78 -4.81
CA THR A 314 14.60 28.23 -6.11
C THR A 314 14.65 29.32 -7.18
N TYR A 315 13.63 30.18 -7.24
CA TYR A 315 13.61 31.31 -8.17
C TYR A 315 14.74 32.30 -7.87
N GLU A 316 15.06 32.60 -6.60
CA GLU A 316 16.15 33.53 -6.26
C GLU A 316 17.51 32.99 -6.71
N MET A 317 17.76 31.69 -6.48
CA MET A 317 18.96 31.03 -6.97
C MET A 317 19.06 31.05 -8.51
N LEU A 318 17.92 31.08 -9.20
CA LEU A 318 17.87 31.21 -10.65
C LEU A 318 18.09 32.67 -11.10
N PHE A 319 17.54 33.63 -10.35
CA PHE A 319 17.74 35.06 -10.57
C PHE A 319 19.21 35.46 -10.43
N GLU A 320 19.94 34.92 -9.44
CA GLU A 320 21.39 35.12 -9.32
C GLU A 320 22.16 34.67 -10.58
N TYR A 321 21.60 33.72 -11.34
CA TYR A 321 22.23 33.18 -12.55
C TYR A 321 21.91 33.97 -13.83
N ASP A 322 20.64 34.37 -14.05
CA ASP A 322 20.21 35.00 -15.32
C ASP A 322 19.55 36.38 -15.21
N GLY A 323 19.40 36.91 -13.99
CA GLY A 323 18.81 38.22 -13.73
C GLY A 323 17.31 38.35 -14.08
N THR A 324 16.61 37.27 -14.40
CA THR A 324 15.21 37.33 -14.82
C THR A 324 14.25 37.17 -13.64
N ILE A 325 13.46 38.21 -13.36
CA ILE A 325 12.33 38.16 -12.42
C ILE A 325 11.02 38.09 -13.22
N LYS A 326 10.74 36.92 -13.81
CA LYS A 326 9.47 36.64 -14.49
C LYS A 326 9.01 35.22 -14.18
N PRO A 327 7.69 34.96 -14.08
CA PRO A 327 7.17 33.61 -13.95
C PRO A 327 7.63 32.74 -15.12
N ILE A 328 8.17 31.55 -14.82
CA ILE A 328 8.53 30.56 -15.85
C ILE A 328 7.24 29.93 -16.36
N LYS A 329 6.95 30.09 -17.65
CA LYS A 329 5.76 29.50 -18.25
C LYS A 329 5.97 27.99 -18.45
N PRO A 330 5.08 27.12 -17.94
CA PRO A 330 5.27 25.66 -17.98
C PRO A 330 5.32 25.05 -19.39
N PHE A 331 4.65 25.66 -20.37
CA PHE A 331 4.48 25.10 -21.71
C PHE A 331 5.01 26.00 -22.85
N ASP A 332 5.73 27.08 -22.52
CA ASP A 332 6.32 27.98 -23.53
C ASP A 332 7.69 27.44 -23.97
N GLU A 333 7.92 27.17 -25.26
CA GLU A 333 9.21 26.66 -25.73
C GLU A 333 10.38 27.58 -25.40
N GLN A 334 10.14 28.91 -25.33
CA GLN A 334 11.17 29.89 -25.00
C GLN A 334 11.70 29.74 -23.57
N ASP A 335 10.87 29.21 -22.67
CA ASP A 335 11.20 28.98 -21.27
C ASP A 335 11.75 27.56 -20.99
N MET A 336 11.98 26.73 -22.01
CA MET A 336 12.46 25.35 -21.82
C MET A 336 13.77 25.31 -21.03
N GLY A 337 14.76 26.13 -21.39
CA GLY A 337 16.05 26.17 -20.68
C GLY A 337 15.89 26.60 -19.21
N LYS A 338 15.03 27.58 -18.95
CA LYS A 338 14.72 28.08 -17.60
C LYS A 338 14.00 27.03 -16.77
N ARG A 339 13.04 26.30 -17.35
CA ARG A 339 12.37 25.17 -16.69
C ARG A 339 13.35 24.10 -16.27
N VAL A 340 14.27 23.70 -17.15
CA VAL A 340 15.28 22.68 -16.83
C VAL A 340 16.18 23.16 -15.69
N LEU A 341 16.65 24.40 -15.74
CA LEU A 341 17.48 24.97 -14.68
C LEU A 341 16.72 25.05 -13.35
N TYR A 342 15.48 25.53 -13.37
CA TYR A 342 14.63 25.62 -12.19
C TYR A 342 14.38 24.26 -11.57
N MET A 343 13.98 23.26 -12.36
CA MET A 343 13.71 21.92 -11.85
C MET A 343 14.97 21.28 -11.26
N ASN A 344 16.13 21.48 -11.88
CA ASN A 344 17.40 21.00 -11.35
C ASN A 344 17.75 21.67 -10.02
N THR A 345 17.53 22.98 -9.89
CA THR A 345 17.76 23.71 -8.64
C THR A 345 16.76 23.29 -7.56
N TYR A 346 15.47 23.21 -7.89
CA TYR A 346 14.41 22.76 -7.00
C TYR A 346 14.71 21.35 -6.45
N GLN A 347 15.09 20.41 -7.32
CA GLN A 347 15.44 19.05 -6.92
C GLN A 347 16.63 18.99 -5.95
N LYS A 348 17.61 19.89 -6.08
CA LYS A 348 18.75 19.96 -5.16
C LYS A 348 18.34 20.43 -3.76
N ILE A 349 17.40 21.36 -3.68
CA ILE A 349 17.05 22.00 -2.40
C ILE A 349 15.80 21.44 -1.75
N ARG A 350 14.88 20.77 -2.48
CA ARG A 350 13.56 20.32 -2.00
C ARG A 350 13.59 19.51 -0.70
N ASN A 351 14.66 18.75 -0.45
CA ASN A 351 14.82 17.97 0.78
C ASN A 351 15.03 18.84 2.03
N LYS A 352 15.33 20.14 1.85
CA LYS A 352 15.48 21.14 2.89
C LYS A 352 14.22 22.02 3.05
N LYS A 353 13.05 21.47 2.69
CA LYS A 353 11.75 22.17 2.80
C LYS A 353 11.50 22.66 4.24
N GLN A 354 11.82 21.85 5.23
CA GLN A 354 11.63 22.23 6.64
C GLN A 354 12.42 23.50 7.01
N GLN A 355 13.68 23.59 6.60
CA GLN A 355 14.51 24.78 6.82
C GLN A 355 13.96 25.99 6.05
N ALA A 356 13.42 25.81 4.84
CA ALA A 356 12.78 26.90 4.10
C ALA A 356 11.55 27.45 4.83
N PHE A 357 10.71 26.58 5.40
CA PHE A 357 9.56 27.00 6.21
C PHE A 357 9.98 27.66 7.53
N GLN A 358 11.05 27.19 8.17
CA GLN A 358 11.63 27.86 9.35
C GLN A 358 12.17 29.26 8.99
N ALA A 359 12.87 29.39 7.86
CA ALA A 359 13.37 30.68 7.35
C ALA A 359 12.22 31.66 7.09
N MET A 360 11.11 31.17 6.53
CA MET A 360 9.89 31.97 6.37
C MET A 360 9.31 32.42 7.71
N GLY A 361 9.31 31.55 8.73
CA GLY A 361 8.95 31.93 10.08
C GLY A 361 9.79 33.08 10.63
N TYR A 362 11.12 33.01 10.45
CA TYR A 362 12.03 34.10 10.85
C TYR A 362 11.80 35.38 10.05
N LEU A 363 11.48 35.29 8.75
CA LEU A 363 11.12 36.43 7.93
C LEU A 363 9.91 37.18 8.51
N TYR A 364 8.81 36.46 8.77
CA TYR A 364 7.59 37.07 9.33
C TYR A 364 7.78 37.59 10.75
N GLN A 365 8.62 36.93 11.55
CA GLN A 365 8.97 37.43 12.89
C GLN A 365 9.79 38.72 12.82
N TYR A 366 10.79 38.78 11.94
CA TYR A 366 11.68 39.94 11.81
C TYR A 366 10.95 41.15 11.22
N TYR A 367 10.09 40.93 10.22
CA TYR A 367 9.30 41.98 9.56
C TYR A 367 7.84 42.02 10.05
N GLN A 368 7.59 41.65 11.31
CA GLN A 368 6.23 41.58 11.87
C GLN A 368 5.44 42.88 11.67
N SER A 369 6.06 44.06 11.80
CA SER A 369 5.38 45.34 11.63
C SER A 369 4.97 45.65 10.18
N GLU A 370 5.51 44.93 9.20
CA GLU A 370 5.31 45.19 7.77
C GLU A 370 4.59 44.05 7.05
N LEU A 371 4.76 42.81 7.53
CA LEU A 371 4.20 41.59 6.91
C LEU A 371 3.06 40.97 7.72
N ILE A 372 2.65 41.58 8.83
CA ILE A 372 1.47 41.18 9.59
C ILE A 372 0.56 42.39 9.72
N ASP A 373 -0.68 42.25 9.24
CA ASP A 373 -1.66 43.34 9.28
C ASP A 373 -2.22 43.57 10.70
N SER A 374 -3.01 44.63 10.87
CA SER A 374 -3.63 44.97 12.15
C SER A 374 -4.60 43.91 12.68
N GLN A 375 -5.02 42.96 11.85
CA GLN A 375 -5.88 41.83 12.19
C GLN A 375 -5.10 40.54 12.47
N GLN A 376 -3.76 40.62 12.59
CA GLN A 376 -2.86 39.47 12.78
C GLN A 376 -2.85 38.49 11.59
N ARG A 377 -3.18 38.96 10.38
CA ARG A 377 -3.08 38.15 9.16
C ARG A 377 -1.74 38.39 8.48
N TYR A 378 -1.15 37.33 7.96
CA TYR A 378 0.06 37.42 7.16
C TYR A 378 -0.24 38.12 5.83
N ILE A 379 0.58 39.10 5.49
CA ILE A 379 0.57 39.76 4.18
C ILE A 379 1.38 38.88 3.23
N PRO A 380 0.80 38.43 2.10
CA PRO A 380 1.53 37.63 1.12
C PRO A 380 2.58 38.49 0.43
N VAL A 381 3.78 37.94 0.29
CA VAL A 381 4.89 38.60 -0.40
C VAL A 381 4.83 38.24 -1.88
N ASN A 382 4.55 39.22 -2.74
CA ASN A 382 4.58 38.99 -4.18
C ASN A 382 6.02 38.84 -4.66
N TYR A 383 6.40 37.60 -4.98
CA TYR A 383 7.75 37.24 -5.36
C TYR A 383 8.27 37.99 -6.59
N PHE A 384 7.43 38.25 -7.60
CA PHE A 384 7.86 38.89 -8.85
C PHE A 384 7.75 40.42 -8.81
N SER A 385 7.32 41.00 -7.68
CA SER A 385 7.24 42.46 -7.52
C SER A 385 8.51 43.03 -6.90
N HIS A 386 9.03 44.09 -7.53
CA HIS A 386 10.20 44.82 -7.02
C HIS A 386 9.98 45.45 -5.63
N GLU A 387 8.73 45.68 -5.25
CA GLU A 387 8.37 46.22 -3.93
C GLU A 387 8.81 45.30 -2.78
N PHE A 388 8.93 44.01 -3.06
CA PHE A 388 9.19 42.99 -2.04
C PHE A 388 10.63 42.47 -2.03
N ASP A 389 11.54 43.05 -2.81
CA ASP A 389 12.94 42.60 -2.99
C ASP A 389 13.64 42.34 -1.65
N LYS A 390 13.47 43.25 -0.67
CA LYS A 390 14.09 43.13 0.65
C LYS A 390 13.68 41.86 1.40
N TYR A 391 12.42 41.43 1.26
CA TYR A 391 11.91 40.25 1.96
C TYR A 391 12.43 38.97 1.31
N ARG A 392 12.61 38.96 -0.02
CA ARG A 392 13.16 37.81 -0.74
C ARG A 392 14.64 37.59 -0.39
N VAL A 393 15.42 38.66 -0.39
CA VAL A 393 16.83 38.62 0.07
C VAL A 393 16.93 38.13 1.51
N ALA A 394 16.07 38.61 2.40
CA ALA A 394 16.04 38.17 3.78
C ALA A 394 15.67 36.68 3.93
N LEU A 395 14.68 36.20 3.16
CA LEU A 395 14.31 34.78 3.14
C LEU A 395 15.51 33.89 2.76
N VAL A 396 16.22 34.23 1.67
CA VAL A 396 17.41 33.49 1.23
C VAL A 396 18.50 33.52 2.29
N HIS A 397 18.71 34.68 2.93
CA HIS A 397 19.68 34.82 4.00
C HIS A 397 19.36 33.91 5.20
N PHE A 398 18.12 33.93 5.71
CA PHE A 398 17.71 33.05 6.81
C PHE A 398 17.81 31.57 6.44
N TYR A 399 17.46 31.22 5.20
CA TYR A 399 17.62 29.86 4.70
C TYR A 399 19.09 29.43 4.64
N ALA A 400 20.00 30.30 4.17
CA ALA A 400 21.43 30.01 4.14
C ALA A 400 22.00 29.76 5.55
N LEU A 401 21.58 30.56 6.55
CA LEU A 401 21.98 30.36 7.94
C LEU A 401 21.54 28.98 8.47
N LEU A 402 20.27 28.63 8.28
CA LEU A 402 19.69 27.37 8.75
C LEU A 402 20.28 26.14 8.05
N THR A 403 20.74 26.28 6.81
CA THR A 403 21.28 25.17 6.02
C THR A 403 22.79 25.00 6.13
N ASN A 404 23.51 26.03 6.59
CA ASN A 404 24.93 25.93 6.93
C ASN A 404 25.15 25.38 8.35
N GLN A 405 24.22 25.64 9.29
CA GLN A 405 24.27 25.09 10.65
C GLN A 405 24.01 23.58 10.74
N THR A 406 23.49 22.95 9.69
CA THR A 406 23.24 21.50 9.64
C THR A 406 24.35 20.68 8.96
N ASN A 407 25.39 21.35 8.44
CA ASN A 407 26.58 20.72 7.84
C ASN A 407 27.78 20.67 8.81
N GLU A 408 27.62 21.19 10.03
CA GLU A 408 28.50 20.98 11.19
C GLU A 408 27.85 19.97 12.14
#